data_AF-A0A9P6FLK8-F1
#
_entry.id   AF-A0A9P6FLK8-F1
#
_cell.length_a   1.000
_cell.length_b   1.000
_cell.length_c   1.000
_cell.angle_alpha   90.00
_cell.angle_beta   90.00
_cell.angle_gamma   90.00
#
_symmetry.space_group_name_H-M   'P 1'
#
loop_
_entity.id
_entity.type
_entity.pdbx_description
1 polymer ?
#
loop_
_entity_poly.entity_id
_entity_poly.type
_entity_poly.pdbx_seq_one_letter_code
_entity_poly.pdbx_strand_id
1 'polypeptide(L)'
;MPYSVAKACLDTTFPFPTNSRKDTADTAKALISNFYVFEDMAESPPADKDYAEGLNFRPVKLVEEIDNLYRTTSGSSLSNDGKTDPDSKEDEEDEEEEDDDDDSNDGSGDPSGADKGDRAAAAIYLTDREFHDGISAILAKARDGHLSYDADCFRTFIFQHGFVMGHVARNGKKVIKVFDVKSYLWSSQYALASKIYGCDVISIEGQDAADYIQSWADQGVDISKDPNVRFNSALASPIYSPNGDGYFYDGSFGTRNKLPAESALSFTFKCGTANPFTEKFPWTATYKRSSFYDTRSYFHANCAKSSGIFSTKKKKPKHNEDVQPADEEEAADQKALNELYAQLRSLTISQPTGSADENPSTSTPSS
;
A
#
# COMPACT_ATOMS: atom_id res chain seq x y z
N MET A 1 11.71 10.54 -10.65
CA MET A 1 11.97 11.22 -9.36
C MET A 1 12.31 10.19 -8.28
N PRO A 2 13.03 10.56 -7.21
CA PRO A 2 13.34 9.65 -6.11
C PRO A 2 12.07 9.17 -5.38
N TYR A 3 12.08 7.92 -4.89
CA TYR A 3 10.99 7.35 -4.09
C TYR A 3 10.61 8.22 -2.89
N SER A 4 11.59 8.76 -2.15
CA SER A 4 11.36 9.59 -0.96
C SER A 4 10.51 10.83 -1.25
N VAL A 5 10.68 11.46 -2.41
CA VAL A 5 9.90 12.63 -2.82
C VAL A 5 8.45 12.23 -3.13
N ALA A 6 8.25 11.14 -3.86
CA ALA A 6 6.91 10.63 -4.16
C ALA A 6 6.19 10.15 -2.89
N LYS A 7 6.89 9.44 -2.00
CA LYS A 7 6.40 9.03 -0.68
C LYS A 7 5.96 10.24 0.14
N ALA A 8 6.81 11.26 0.27
CA ALA A 8 6.47 12.49 1.00
C ALA A 8 5.21 13.16 0.42
N CYS A 9 5.06 13.21 -0.91
CA CYS A 9 3.88 13.74 -1.56
C CYS A 9 2.60 12.92 -1.30
N LEU A 10 2.70 11.59 -1.22
CA LEU A 10 1.56 10.70 -0.97
C LEU A 10 1.21 10.56 0.52
N ASP A 11 2.20 10.71 1.39
CA ASP A 11 2.06 10.65 2.84
C ASP A 11 1.72 11.99 3.48
N THR A 12 1.83 13.11 2.74
CA THR A 12 1.34 14.37 3.26
C THR A 12 -0.13 14.19 3.63
N THR A 13 -0.48 14.53 4.87
CA THR A 13 -1.86 14.41 5.36
C THR A 13 -2.76 15.27 4.49
N PHE A 14 -3.39 14.66 3.49
CA PHE A 14 -4.52 15.25 2.82
C PHE A 14 -5.66 15.25 3.83
N PRO A 15 -6.24 16.42 4.15
CA PRO A 15 -7.44 16.45 4.98
C PRO A 15 -8.50 15.67 4.22
N PHE A 16 -8.92 14.54 4.77
CA PHE A 16 -10.04 13.79 4.25
C PHE A 16 -11.08 13.71 5.36
N PRO A 17 -12.24 14.36 5.20
CA PRO A 17 -13.24 14.44 6.24
C PRO A 17 -13.67 13.04 6.69
N THR A 18 -13.91 12.86 7.99
CA THR A 18 -14.44 11.60 8.56
C THR A 18 -15.72 11.16 7.83
N ASN A 19 -16.56 12.14 7.46
CA ASN A 19 -17.77 11.91 6.66
C ASN A 19 -17.44 11.30 5.29
N SER A 20 -16.40 11.79 4.61
CA SER A 20 -15.97 11.23 3.33
C SER A 20 -15.41 9.81 3.44
N ARG A 21 -14.73 9.44 4.54
CA ARG A 21 -14.33 8.04 4.79
C ARG A 21 -15.53 7.14 4.95
N LYS A 22 -16.50 7.59 5.73
CA LYS A 22 -17.75 6.88 5.96
C LYS A 22 -18.51 6.68 4.64
N ASP A 23 -18.70 7.75 3.88
CA ASP A 23 -19.39 7.70 2.58
C ASP A 23 -18.66 6.77 1.60
N THR A 24 -17.33 6.80 1.59
CA THR A 24 -16.51 5.90 0.77
C THR A 24 -16.71 4.44 1.16
N ALA A 25 -16.63 4.12 2.46
CA ALA A 25 -16.86 2.77 2.97
C ALA A 25 -18.29 2.29 2.69
N ASP A 26 -19.29 3.13 2.96
CA ASP A 26 -20.70 2.81 2.71
C ASP A 26 -20.97 2.62 1.22
N THR A 27 -20.39 3.44 0.36
CA THR A 27 -20.49 3.28 -1.11
C THR A 27 -19.84 1.98 -1.56
N ALA A 28 -18.64 1.65 -1.07
CA ALA A 28 -17.96 0.41 -1.43
C ALA A 28 -18.80 -0.81 -1.02
N LYS A 29 -19.31 -0.84 0.22
CA LYS A 29 -20.21 -1.90 0.71
C LYS A 29 -21.48 -1.99 -0.13
N ALA A 30 -22.13 -0.87 -0.41
CA ALA A 30 -23.34 -0.85 -1.23
C ALA A 30 -23.08 -1.36 -2.64
N LEU A 31 -21.94 -1.03 -3.26
CA LEU A 31 -21.58 -1.55 -4.58
C LEU A 31 -21.37 -3.06 -4.56
N ILE A 32 -20.70 -3.58 -3.54
CA ILE A 32 -20.48 -5.02 -3.37
C ILE A 32 -21.83 -5.73 -3.22
N SER A 33 -22.63 -5.36 -2.22
CA SER A 33 -23.87 -6.07 -1.91
C SER A 33 -24.97 -5.95 -2.97
N ASN A 34 -24.94 -4.92 -3.82
CA ASN A 34 -25.97 -4.71 -4.84
C ASN A 34 -25.54 -5.06 -6.27
N PHE A 35 -24.24 -5.04 -6.57
CA PHE A 35 -23.75 -5.19 -7.95
C PHE A 35 -22.67 -6.27 -8.11
N TYR A 36 -21.99 -6.70 -7.05
CA TYR A 36 -21.00 -7.77 -7.15
C TYR A 36 -21.69 -9.13 -7.04
N VAL A 37 -22.09 -9.67 -8.19
CA VAL A 37 -22.84 -10.94 -8.30
C VAL A 37 -22.08 -12.19 -7.83
N PHE A 38 -20.80 -12.05 -7.46
CA PHE A 38 -19.94 -13.14 -6.98
C PHE A 38 -19.54 -12.96 -5.50
N GLU A 39 -20.29 -12.16 -4.74
CA GLU A 39 -20.05 -11.96 -3.30
C GLU A 39 -20.04 -13.30 -2.54
N ASP A 40 -21.00 -14.18 -2.83
CA ASP A 40 -21.09 -15.53 -2.27
C ASP A 40 -19.88 -16.41 -2.64
N MET A 41 -19.38 -16.29 -3.87
CA MET A 41 -18.16 -16.97 -4.33
C MET A 41 -16.88 -16.38 -3.74
N ALA A 42 -16.89 -15.14 -3.28
CA ALA A 42 -15.80 -14.58 -2.49
C ALA A 42 -15.82 -15.14 -1.06
N GLU A 43 -17.01 -15.39 -0.50
CA GLU A 43 -17.20 -15.91 0.85
C GLU A 43 -17.07 -17.43 0.98
N SER A 44 -17.08 -18.18 -0.13
CA SER A 44 -17.07 -19.64 -0.12
C SER A 44 -16.05 -20.22 -1.10
N PRO A 45 -15.33 -21.30 -0.75
CA PRO A 45 -14.48 -21.99 -1.71
C PRO A 45 -15.32 -22.57 -2.86
N PRO A 46 -14.72 -22.81 -4.04
CA PRO A 46 -15.39 -23.56 -5.10
C PRO A 46 -15.93 -24.89 -4.57
N ALA A 47 -17.14 -25.26 -5.00
CA ALA A 47 -17.81 -26.48 -4.53
C ALA A 47 -17.03 -27.76 -4.90
N ASP A 48 -16.28 -27.70 -6.00
CA ASP A 48 -15.39 -28.77 -6.43
C ASP A 48 -14.06 -28.70 -5.64
N LYS A 49 -13.86 -29.69 -4.77
CA LYS A 49 -12.68 -29.78 -3.90
C LYS A 49 -11.40 -30.04 -4.70
N ASP A 50 -11.48 -30.88 -5.74
CA ASP A 50 -10.32 -31.22 -6.55
C ASP A 50 -9.85 -29.99 -7.33
N TYR A 51 -10.80 -29.15 -7.79
CA TYR A 51 -10.48 -27.84 -8.37
C TYR A 51 -9.93 -26.86 -7.34
N ALA A 52 -10.46 -26.86 -6.10
CA ALA A 52 -10.03 -25.94 -5.05
C ALA A 52 -8.62 -26.24 -4.51
N GLU A 53 -8.16 -27.49 -4.52
CA GLU A 53 -6.84 -27.89 -4.00
C GLU A 53 -5.67 -27.21 -4.73
N GLY A 54 -5.85 -26.85 -6.00
CA GLY A 54 -4.85 -26.10 -6.79
C GLY A 54 -4.94 -24.58 -6.66
N LEU A 55 -6.00 -24.07 -6.03
CA LEU A 55 -6.23 -22.64 -5.86
C LEU A 55 -5.74 -22.21 -4.48
N ASN A 56 -4.88 -21.20 -4.44
CA ASN A 56 -4.61 -20.47 -3.19
C ASN A 56 -5.76 -19.48 -2.93
N PHE A 57 -6.97 -20.02 -2.74
CA PHE A 57 -8.20 -19.29 -2.44
C PHE A 57 -8.39 -19.18 -0.93
N ARG A 58 -8.75 -17.99 -0.47
CA ARG A 58 -9.14 -17.73 0.91
C ARG A 58 -10.49 -17.04 0.91
N PRO A 59 -11.52 -17.65 1.54
CA PRO A 59 -12.81 -17.00 1.74
C PRO A 59 -12.64 -15.61 2.35
N VAL A 60 -13.39 -14.63 1.85
CA VAL A 60 -13.38 -13.25 2.36
C VAL A 60 -14.80 -12.70 2.41
N LYS A 61 -15.18 -12.21 3.59
CA LYS A 61 -16.42 -11.43 3.79
C LYS A 61 -16.13 -9.96 3.55
N LEU A 62 -16.23 -9.55 2.29
CA LEU A 62 -15.76 -8.24 1.84
C LEU A 62 -16.39 -7.07 2.61
N VAL A 63 -17.70 -7.13 2.86
CA VAL A 63 -18.44 -6.08 3.58
C VAL A 63 -17.97 -5.98 5.03
N GLU A 64 -17.83 -7.11 5.73
CA GLU A 64 -17.37 -7.17 7.12
C GLU A 64 -15.93 -6.64 7.25
N GLU A 65 -15.05 -6.98 6.31
CA GLU A 65 -13.67 -6.50 6.26
C GLU A 65 -13.59 -4.97 6.05
N ILE A 66 -14.45 -4.39 5.20
CA ILE A 66 -14.53 -2.94 5.03
C ILE A 66 -15.05 -2.25 6.31
N ASP A 67 -16.05 -2.83 6.97
CA ASP A 67 -16.53 -2.32 8.26
C ASP A 67 -15.45 -2.38 9.34
N ASN A 68 -14.66 -3.45 9.38
CA ASN A 68 -13.51 -3.58 10.28
C ASN A 68 -12.47 -2.50 10.00
N LEU A 69 -12.10 -2.27 8.74
CA LEU A 69 -11.19 -1.21 8.34
C LEU A 69 -11.70 0.17 8.77
N TYR A 70 -12.97 0.48 8.55
CA TYR A 70 -13.55 1.76 8.94
C TYR A 70 -13.55 1.96 10.47
N ARG A 71 -13.90 0.92 11.24
CA ARG A 71 -13.92 1.00 12.71
C ARG A 71 -12.52 1.22 13.31
N THR A 72 -11.52 0.47 12.84
CA THR A 72 -10.14 0.60 13.36
C THR A 72 -9.51 1.95 13.01
N THR A 73 -9.90 2.55 11.90
CA THR A 73 -9.41 3.87 11.48
C THR A 73 -10.16 5.04 12.10
N SER A 74 -11.41 4.85 12.53
CA SER A 74 -12.23 5.88 13.18
C SER A 74 -12.02 5.93 14.70
N GLY A 75 -11.59 4.83 15.32
CA GLY A 75 -11.44 4.68 16.77
C GLY A 75 -10.27 5.45 17.41
N SER A 76 -9.37 6.05 16.63
CA SER A 76 -8.20 6.79 17.17
C SER A 76 -8.52 8.23 17.62
N SER A 77 -9.77 8.69 17.51
CA SER A 77 -10.14 10.10 17.84
C SER A 77 -11.25 10.25 18.89
N LEU A 78 -11.71 9.17 19.54
CA LEU A 78 -12.78 9.23 20.54
C LEU A 78 -12.34 8.64 21.88
N SER A 79 -11.37 9.29 22.52
CA SER A 79 -11.15 9.15 23.97
C SER A 79 -10.48 10.41 24.53
N ASN A 80 -11.28 11.49 24.67
CA ASN A 80 -11.15 12.47 25.73
C ASN A 80 -12.32 13.45 25.67
N ASP A 81 -13.50 12.98 26.05
CA ASP A 81 -14.49 13.84 26.71
C ASP A 81 -14.84 13.18 28.04
N GLY A 82 -13.88 13.26 28.96
CA GLY A 82 -14.15 13.09 30.37
C GLY A 82 -14.97 14.29 30.84
N LYS A 83 -16.29 14.23 30.64
CA LYS A 83 -17.24 15.04 31.41
C LYS A 83 -17.87 14.12 32.44
N THR A 84 -17.20 14.05 33.59
CA THR A 84 -17.74 13.58 34.85
C THR A 84 -19.00 14.38 35.20
N ASP A 85 -20.15 13.72 35.21
CA ASP A 85 -21.30 14.14 36.02
C ASP A 85 -21.07 13.62 37.46
N PRO A 86 -21.09 14.48 38.48
CA PRO A 86 -21.07 14.06 39.88
C PRO A 86 -22.48 14.17 40.44
N ASP A 87 -23.30 13.12 40.35
CA ASP A 87 -24.39 12.93 41.30
C ASP A 87 -24.98 11.52 41.18
N SER A 88 -24.49 10.60 42.00
CA SER A 88 -25.35 9.58 42.61
C SER A 88 -24.72 9.16 43.92
N LYS A 89 -25.43 9.51 44.98
CA LYS A 89 -25.18 9.13 46.36
C LYS A 89 -25.43 7.63 46.53
N GLU A 90 -24.53 7.01 47.27
CA GLU A 90 -24.76 6.16 48.44
C GLU A 90 -26.14 5.46 48.50
N ASP A 91 -26.12 4.13 48.50
CA ASP A 91 -26.50 3.39 49.70
C ASP A 91 -25.80 2.02 49.70
N GLU A 92 -25.17 1.76 50.84
CA GLU A 92 -24.52 0.52 51.29
C GLU A 92 -25.57 -0.60 51.49
N GLU A 93 -25.16 -1.86 51.32
CA GLU A 93 -25.39 -2.90 52.34
C GLU A 93 -24.57 -4.16 52.00
N ASP A 94 -23.80 -4.56 53.00
CA ASP A 94 -22.89 -5.70 53.08
C ASP A 94 -23.62 -7.04 53.03
N GLU A 95 -23.00 -8.08 52.46
CA GLU A 95 -22.96 -9.41 53.09
C GLU A 95 -21.61 -10.09 52.73
N GLU A 96 -20.79 -10.25 53.76
CA GLU A 96 -19.64 -11.15 53.85
C GLU A 96 -20.13 -12.60 53.84
N GLU A 97 -19.43 -13.53 53.20
CA GLU A 97 -19.11 -14.84 53.80
C GLU A 97 -17.78 -15.37 53.22
N GLU A 98 -17.00 -15.89 54.15
CA GLU A 98 -15.62 -16.35 54.06
C GLU A 98 -15.53 -17.80 53.50
N ASP A 99 -14.28 -18.20 53.22
CA ASP A 99 -13.67 -19.46 53.64
C ASP A 99 -13.00 -20.36 52.58
N ASP A 100 -11.71 -20.56 52.88
CA ASP A 100 -10.91 -21.79 52.84
C ASP A 100 -10.24 -22.28 51.54
N ASP A 101 -8.91 -22.08 51.54
CA ASP A 101 -7.88 -23.12 51.55
C ASP A 101 -8.11 -24.37 50.67
N ASP A 102 -7.21 -24.66 49.73
CA ASP A 102 -6.08 -25.54 50.01
C ASP A 102 -5.27 -25.94 48.75
N ASP A 103 -4.02 -26.28 49.02
CA ASP A 103 -3.18 -27.27 48.37
C ASP A 103 -2.52 -27.06 46.97
N SER A 104 -1.21 -26.85 47.11
CA SER A 104 -0.09 -27.27 46.25
C SER A 104 -0.28 -28.52 45.37
N ASN A 105 0.22 -28.46 44.13
CA ASN A 105 1.00 -29.58 43.59
C ASN A 105 2.01 -29.19 42.49
N ASP A 106 3.16 -29.84 42.62
CA ASP A 106 4.36 -29.93 41.78
C ASP A 106 4.09 -30.66 40.45
N GLY A 107 4.91 -30.41 39.42
CA GLY A 107 4.85 -31.19 38.18
C GLY A 107 5.58 -30.62 36.97
N SER A 108 6.90 -30.84 36.94
CA SER A 108 7.79 -30.81 35.78
C SER A 108 7.22 -31.35 34.44
N GLY A 109 7.59 -30.76 33.29
CA GLY A 109 7.56 -31.49 32.00
C GLY A 109 7.56 -30.69 30.69
N ASP A 110 8.76 -30.46 30.15
CA ASP A 110 9.16 -30.46 28.73
C ASP A 110 8.80 -29.30 27.75
N PRO A 111 9.72 -28.90 26.84
CA PRO A 111 9.58 -27.77 25.94
C PRO A 111 9.15 -28.22 24.53
N SER A 112 8.01 -27.73 24.05
CA SER A 112 7.69 -27.90 22.63
C SER A 112 6.71 -26.83 22.14
N GLY A 113 6.99 -26.33 20.94
CA GLY A 113 5.92 -26.00 20.01
C GLY A 113 5.54 -24.52 19.99
N ALA A 114 6.10 -23.83 19.02
CA ALA A 114 5.49 -22.75 18.27
C ALA A 114 3.95 -22.70 18.35
N ASP A 115 3.42 -21.82 19.19
CA ASP A 115 2.15 -21.14 18.95
C ASP A 115 2.10 -19.86 19.78
N LYS A 116 2.70 -18.79 19.26
CA LYS A 116 2.34 -17.44 19.67
C LYS A 116 1.66 -16.81 18.49
N GLY A 117 0.34 -16.96 18.51
CA GLY A 117 -0.59 -16.32 17.59
C GLY A 117 -0.22 -14.87 17.35
N ASP A 118 -0.01 -14.57 16.07
CA ASP A 118 -0.04 -13.24 15.51
C ASP A 118 -1.44 -12.65 15.71
N ARG A 119 -1.72 -12.16 16.92
CA ARG A 119 -2.66 -11.04 17.06
C ARG A 119 -1.93 -9.82 16.52
N ALA A 120 -2.00 -9.66 15.20
CA ALA A 120 -1.60 -8.45 14.51
C ALA A 120 -2.19 -7.25 15.26
N ALA A 121 -1.32 -6.41 15.81
CA ALA A 121 -1.70 -5.10 16.31
C ALA A 121 -2.53 -4.41 15.22
N ALA A 122 -3.76 -4.01 15.55
CA ALA A 122 -4.63 -3.29 14.63
C ALA A 122 -3.86 -2.09 14.09
N ALA A 123 -3.47 -2.14 12.82
CA ALA A 123 -2.78 -1.04 12.17
C ALA A 123 -3.75 0.15 12.17
N ILE A 124 -3.45 1.17 12.99
CA ILE A 124 -4.11 2.46 12.91
C ILE A 124 -3.61 3.06 11.58
N TYR A 125 -4.44 3.03 10.54
CA TYR A 125 -4.11 3.70 9.29
C TYR A 125 -4.18 5.22 9.52
N LEU A 126 -3.07 5.93 9.31
CA LEU A 126 -2.89 7.32 9.73
C LEU A 126 -3.21 8.32 8.60
N THR A 127 -3.17 7.89 7.34
CA THR A 127 -3.36 8.76 6.17
C THR A 127 -4.57 8.36 5.31
N ASP A 128 -5.08 9.30 4.52
CA ASP A 128 -6.17 9.04 3.59
C ASP A 128 -5.81 7.98 2.53
N ARG A 129 -4.60 8.06 1.97
CA ARG A 129 -4.07 7.03 1.07
C ARG A 129 -4.19 5.64 1.67
N GLU A 130 -3.72 5.47 2.90
CA GLU A 130 -3.68 4.17 3.57
C GLU A 130 -5.08 3.58 3.76
N PHE A 131 -6.08 4.41 4.04
CA PHE A 131 -7.48 3.98 4.07
C PHE A 131 -7.94 3.47 2.69
N HIS A 132 -7.67 4.22 1.62
CA HIS A 132 -8.00 3.82 0.25
C HIS A 132 -7.24 2.57 -0.23
N ASP A 133 -5.97 2.45 0.12
CA ASP A 133 -5.15 1.25 -0.13
C ASP A 133 -5.68 0.05 0.65
N GLY A 134 -6.20 0.27 1.87
CA GLY A 134 -6.88 -0.73 2.68
C GLY A 134 -8.12 -1.30 1.99
N ILE A 135 -9.02 -0.44 1.48
CA ILE A 135 -10.18 -0.89 0.69
C ILE A 135 -9.72 -1.69 -0.53
N SER A 136 -8.75 -1.16 -1.28
CA SER A 136 -8.17 -1.85 -2.44
C SER A 136 -7.63 -3.23 -2.09
N ALA A 137 -6.96 -3.36 -0.95
CA ALA A 137 -6.36 -4.61 -0.48
C ALA A 137 -7.43 -5.62 -0.03
N ILE A 138 -8.53 -5.16 0.58
CA ILE A 138 -9.66 -6.03 0.93
C ILE A 138 -10.29 -6.62 -0.33
N LEU A 139 -10.61 -5.79 -1.34
CA LEU A 139 -11.20 -6.29 -2.58
C LEU A 139 -10.28 -7.26 -3.32
N ALA A 140 -8.98 -6.98 -3.30
CA ALA A 140 -7.97 -7.86 -3.89
C ALA A 140 -7.96 -9.28 -3.30
N LYS A 141 -8.43 -9.47 -2.05
CA LYS A 141 -8.55 -10.80 -1.43
C LYS A 141 -9.53 -11.72 -2.18
N ALA A 142 -10.53 -11.17 -2.88
CA ALA A 142 -11.47 -11.96 -3.68
C ALA A 142 -10.83 -12.61 -4.91
N ARG A 143 -9.66 -12.09 -5.33
CA ARG A 143 -8.90 -12.58 -6.49
C ARG A 143 -9.76 -12.64 -7.77
N ASP A 144 -10.52 -11.58 -7.99
CA ASP A 144 -11.39 -11.40 -9.15
C ASP A 144 -10.97 -10.14 -9.92
N GLY A 145 -10.50 -10.31 -11.16
CA GLY A 145 -10.07 -9.21 -12.02
C GLY A 145 -11.17 -8.20 -12.40
N HIS A 146 -12.43 -8.48 -12.10
CA HIS A 146 -13.55 -7.54 -12.27
C HIS A 146 -13.87 -6.74 -11.01
N LEU A 147 -13.34 -7.13 -9.85
CA LEU A 147 -13.56 -6.46 -8.58
C LEU A 147 -12.30 -5.69 -8.18
N SER A 148 -12.28 -4.40 -8.50
CA SER A 148 -11.18 -3.50 -8.14
C SER A 148 -11.69 -2.20 -7.55
N TYR A 149 -10.87 -1.59 -6.70
CA TYR A 149 -11.07 -0.26 -6.17
C TYR A 149 -9.81 0.55 -6.37
N ASP A 150 -9.91 1.61 -7.17
CA ASP A 150 -8.78 2.43 -7.59
C ASP A 150 -9.01 3.88 -7.19
N ALA A 151 -8.39 4.30 -6.09
CA ALA A 151 -8.36 5.69 -5.70
C ALA A 151 -7.34 6.45 -6.58
N ASP A 152 -7.79 6.92 -7.74
CA ASP A 152 -6.98 7.63 -8.75
C ASP A 152 -6.13 8.76 -8.17
N CYS A 153 -6.62 9.44 -7.12
CA CYS A 153 -5.90 10.47 -6.37
C CYS A 153 -4.52 9.99 -5.88
N PHE A 154 -4.39 8.72 -5.52
CA PHE A 154 -3.18 8.16 -4.91
C PHE A 154 -2.37 7.27 -5.85
N ARG A 155 -2.88 7.00 -7.06
CA ARG A 155 -2.27 6.11 -8.05
C ARG A 155 -1.67 6.84 -9.25
N THR A 156 -1.33 8.12 -9.07
CA THR A 156 -0.78 8.97 -10.15
C THR A 156 0.71 8.72 -10.40
N PHE A 157 1.40 8.17 -9.41
CA PHE A 157 2.80 7.78 -9.51
C PHE A 157 2.91 6.33 -9.96
N ILE A 158 3.88 6.08 -10.83
CA ILE A 158 4.29 4.74 -11.23
C ILE A 158 5.67 4.48 -10.63
N PHE A 159 5.78 3.48 -9.78
CA PHE A 159 7.01 3.06 -9.11
C PHE A 159 7.68 1.92 -9.88
N GLN A 160 8.96 2.07 -10.21
CA GLN A 160 9.74 1.09 -11.00
C GLN A 160 11.17 0.95 -10.46
N HIS A 161 11.73 -0.26 -10.46
CA HIS A 161 13.13 -0.53 -10.12
C HIS A 161 14.08 -0.53 -11.34
N GLY A 162 13.57 -0.27 -12.55
CA GLY A 162 14.39 0.06 -13.71
C GLY A 162 14.82 -1.08 -14.63
N PHE A 163 14.34 -2.30 -14.42
CA PHE A 163 14.60 -3.43 -15.32
C PHE A 163 13.40 -4.37 -15.40
N VAL A 164 13.36 -5.18 -16.44
CA VAL A 164 12.24 -6.04 -16.81
C VAL A 164 12.62 -7.49 -16.55
N MET A 165 11.78 -8.20 -15.81
CA MET A 165 12.00 -9.59 -15.45
C MET A 165 10.93 -10.49 -16.06
N GLY A 166 11.34 -11.66 -16.51
CA GLY A 166 10.46 -12.75 -16.90
C GLY A 166 10.94 -14.04 -16.25
N HIS A 167 10.34 -15.17 -16.62
CA HIS A 167 10.81 -16.48 -16.17
C HIS A 167 11.06 -17.42 -17.34
N VAL A 168 11.94 -18.38 -17.12
CA VAL A 168 12.13 -19.55 -17.97
C VAL A 168 12.07 -20.81 -17.12
N ALA A 169 11.57 -21.90 -17.69
CA ALA A 169 11.65 -23.20 -17.05
C ALA A 169 13.01 -23.85 -17.32
N ARG A 170 13.76 -24.18 -16.26
CA ARG A 170 15.02 -24.94 -16.36
C ARG A 170 14.94 -26.13 -15.42
N ASN A 171 14.97 -27.34 -15.96
CA ASN A 171 14.82 -28.60 -15.20
C ASN A 171 13.56 -28.64 -14.32
N GLY A 172 12.43 -28.15 -14.84
CA GLY A 172 11.17 -28.08 -14.10
C GLY A 172 11.08 -26.97 -13.04
N LYS A 173 12.15 -26.20 -12.81
CA LYS A 173 12.14 -25.05 -11.90
C LYS A 173 11.95 -23.73 -12.65
N LYS A 174 11.16 -22.82 -12.08
CA LYS A 174 11.03 -21.43 -12.52
C LYS A 174 12.34 -20.69 -12.21
N VAL A 175 13.00 -20.15 -13.24
CA VAL A 175 14.20 -19.31 -13.09
C VAL A 175 13.85 -17.89 -13.56
N ILE A 176 13.98 -16.92 -12.66
CA ILE A 176 13.74 -15.51 -12.97
C ILE A 176 14.94 -14.96 -13.74
N LYS A 177 14.68 -14.20 -14.81
CA LYS A 177 15.72 -13.66 -15.68
C LYS A 177 15.45 -12.20 -16.01
N VAL A 178 16.52 -11.41 -16.10
CA VAL A 178 16.45 -10.03 -16.62
C VAL A 178 16.42 -10.06 -18.14
N PHE A 179 15.35 -9.52 -18.73
CA PHE A 179 15.13 -9.48 -20.20
C PHE A 179 15.42 -8.13 -20.82
N ASP A 180 15.26 -7.05 -20.05
CA ASP A 180 15.51 -5.69 -20.52
C ASP A 180 15.89 -4.79 -19.35
N VAL A 181 16.59 -3.69 -19.62
CA VAL A 181 16.95 -2.68 -18.64
C VAL A 181 16.64 -1.29 -19.18
N LYS A 182 15.93 -0.50 -18.38
CA LYS A 182 15.43 0.82 -18.76
C LYS A 182 16.50 1.89 -18.53
N SER A 183 17.36 2.07 -19.52
CA SER A 183 18.47 3.01 -19.51
C SER A 183 18.07 4.46 -19.17
N TYR A 184 16.84 4.88 -19.52
CA TYR A 184 16.35 6.23 -19.28
C TYR A 184 16.05 6.55 -17.80
N LEU A 185 15.90 5.54 -16.95
CA LEU A 185 15.60 5.80 -15.54
C LEU A 185 16.87 6.16 -14.74
N TRP A 186 18.09 5.86 -15.25
CA TRP A 186 19.33 5.95 -14.47
C TRP A 186 20.56 6.23 -15.36
N SER A 187 20.88 7.51 -15.62
CA SER A 187 22.12 7.87 -16.34
C SER A 187 23.39 7.41 -15.60
N SER A 188 23.35 7.35 -14.26
CA SER A 188 24.46 6.90 -13.41
C SER A 188 24.59 5.38 -13.29
N GLN A 189 23.59 4.60 -13.73
CA GLN A 189 23.62 3.14 -13.63
C GLN A 189 23.63 2.42 -14.98
N TYR A 190 23.95 3.13 -16.07
CA TYR A 190 24.13 2.50 -17.37
C TYR A 190 25.12 1.33 -17.33
N ALA A 191 26.19 1.44 -16.53
CA ALA A 191 27.16 0.37 -16.32
C ALA A 191 26.58 -0.84 -15.54
N LEU A 192 25.63 -0.61 -14.62
CA LEU A 192 24.95 -1.70 -13.91
C LEU A 192 23.89 -2.36 -14.82
N ALA A 193 23.21 -1.57 -15.66
CA ALA A 193 22.26 -2.06 -16.62
C ALA A 193 22.87 -3.07 -17.60
N SER A 194 24.04 -2.76 -18.15
CA SER A 194 24.77 -3.69 -19.01
C SER A 194 25.30 -4.93 -18.26
N LYS A 195 25.56 -4.81 -16.95
CA LYS A 195 26.04 -5.91 -16.09
C LYS A 195 24.95 -6.96 -15.78
N ILE A 196 23.69 -6.53 -15.62
CA ILE A 196 22.59 -7.43 -15.19
C ILE A 196 21.77 -8.00 -16.34
N TYR A 197 21.89 -7.45 -17.55
CA TYR A 197 21.14 -7.92 -18.71
C TYR A 197 21.40 -9.41 -18.97
N GLY A 198 20.32 -10.20 -19.08
CA GLY A 198 20.40 -11.63 -19.34
C GLY A 198 20.83 -12.48 -18.14
N CYS A 199 21.03 -11.90 -16.96
CA CYS A 199 21.38 -12.65 -15.76
C CYS A 199 20.16 -13.34 -15.14
N ASP A 200 20.40 -14.45 -14.47
CA ASP A 200 19.41 -15.09 -13.59
C ASP A 200 19.32 -14.26 -12.30
N VAL A 201 18.10 -14.01 -11.82
CA VAL A 201 17.84 -13.45 -10.48
C VAL A 201 17.63 -14.63 -9.56
N ILE A 202 18.57 -14.85 -8.63
CA ILE A 202 18.55 -16.02 -7.74
C ILE A 202 17.77 -15.73 -6.47
N SER A 203 17.94 -14.53 -5.90
CA SER A 203 17.21 -14.13 -4.71
C SER A 203 16.81 -12.65 -4.70
N ILE A 204 15.71 -12.37 -4.01
CA ILE A 204 15.21 -11.03 -3.70
C ILE A 204 15.04 -10.95 -2.18
N GLU A 205 15.67 -9.96 -1.54
CA GLU A 205 15.72 -9.86 -0.06
C GLU A 205 16.17 -11.16 0.62
N GLY A 206 17.12 -11.87 0.00
CA GLY A 206 17.67 -13.13 0.50
C GLY A 206 16.75 -14.36 0.33
N GLN A 207 15.54 -14.21 -0.20
CA GLN A 207 14.61 -15.31 -0.50
C GLN A 207 14.73 -15.73 -1.96
N ASP A 208 14.43 -16.99 -2.31
CA ASP A 208 14.38 -17.43 -3.71
C ASP A 208 13.51 -16.48 -4.54
N ALA A 209 14.03 -16.04 -5.69
CA ALA A 209 13.39 -14.98 -6.45
C ALA A 209 11.99 -15.35 -6.96
N ALA A 210 11.77 -16.62 -7.34
CA ALA A 210 10.44 -17.05 -7.79
C ALA A 210 9.45 -17.10 -6.63
N ASP A 211 9.88 -17.59 -5.47
CA ASP A 211 9.05 -17.68 -4.27
C ASP A 211 8.70 -16.28 -3.73
N TYR A 212 9.66 -15.35 -3.73
CA TYR A 212 9.42 -13.95 -3.34
C TYR A 212 8.39 -13.28 -4.24
N ILE A 213 8.52 -13.45 -5.56
CA ILE A 213 7.58 -12.88 -6.53
C ILE A 213 6.20 -13.52 -6.40
N GLN A 214 6.11 -14.85 -6.21
CA GLN A 214 4.84 -15.54 -5.98
C GLN A 214 4.17 -15.03 -4.71
N SER A 215 4.90 -14.92 -3.60
CA SER A 215 4.37 -14.42 -2.32
C SER A 215 3.85 -12.99 -2.45
N TRP A 216 4.59 -12.13 -3.16
CA TRP A 216 4.12 -10.77 -3.47
C TRP A 216 2.85 -10.80 -4.35
N ALA A 217 2.81 -11.64 -5.39
CA ALA A 217 1.67 -11.73 -6.30
C ALA A 217 0.42 -12.27 -5.60
N ASP A 218 0.59 -13.26 -4.71
CA ASP A 218 -0.47 -13.84 -3.89
C ASP A 218 -1.03 -12.89 -2.84
N GLN A 219 -0.39 -11.75 -2.63
CA GLN A 219 -0.89 -10.67 -1.78
C GLN A 219 -1.47 -9.54 -2.64
N GLY A 220 -0.73 -9.07 -3.63
CA GLY A 220 -0.99 -7.82 -4.34
C GLY A 220 -1.66 -7.93 -5.71
N VAL A 221 -1.73 -9.11 -6.34
CA VAL A 221 -2.31 -9.30 -7.67
C VAL A 221 -3.69 -9.94 -7.56
N ASP A 222 -4.72 -9.24 -7.99
CA ASP A 222 -6.13 -9.57 -7.78
C ASP A 222 -6.82 -10.19 -9.00
N ILE A 223 -6.11 -10.36 -10.12
CA ILE A 223 -6.76 -10.72 -11.40
C ILE A 223 -7.31 -12.16 -11.48
N SER A 224 -6.89 -13.07 -10.60
CA SER A 224 -7.27 -14.49 -10.68
C SER A 224 -7.01 -15.24 -9.37
N LYS A 225 -7.86 -16.24 -9.09
CA LYS A 225 -7.70 -17.22 -8.00
C LYS A 225 -6.53 -18.20 -8.23
N ASP A 226 -6.10 -18.40 -9.48
CA ASP A 226 -4.96 -19.26 -9.84
C ASP A 226 -3.62 -18.57 -9.53
N PRO A 227 -2.76 -19.14 -8.65
CA PRO A 227 -1.47 -18.55 -8.31
C PRO A 227 -0.51 -18.43 -9.50
N ASN A 228 -0.57 -19.31 -10.49
CA ASN A 228 0.29 -19.23 -11.69
C ASN A 228 -0.13 -18.08 -12.61
N VAL A 229 -1.43 -17.78 -12.70
CA VAL A 229 -1.91 -16.60 -13.45
C VAL A 229 -1.39 -15.32 -12.79
N ARG A 230 -1.46 -15.23 -11.46
CA ARG A 230 -0.93 -14.09 -10.70
C ARG A 230 0.58 -13.95 -10.85
N PHE A 231 1.31 -15.05 -10.75
CA PHE A 231 2.76 -15.09 -10.95
C PHE A 231 3.16 -14.60 -12.35
N ASN A 232 2.46 -15.07 -13.39
CA ASN A 232 2.71 -14.63 -14.75
C ASN A 232 2.41 -13.14 -14.94
N SER A 233 1.35 -12.60 -14.30
CA SER A 233 1.03 -11.17 -14.32
C SER A 233 2.01 -10.30 -13.55
N ALA A 234 2.66 -10.86 -12.52
CA ALA A 234 3.73 -10.19 -11.78
C ALA A 234 4.96 -9.95 -12.66
N LEU A 235 5.20 -10.81 -13.64
CA LEU A 235 6.34 -10.78 -14.54
C LEU A 235 5.99 -10.15 -15.89
N ALA A 236 7.04 -9.86 -16.65
CA ALA A 236 6.91 -9.22 -17.94
C ALA A 236 6.30 -10.15 -19.00
N SER A 237 5.49 -9.57 -19.87
CA SER A 237 4.89 -10.27 -21.01
C SER A 237 5.20 -9.54 -22.31
N PRO A 238 5.62 -10.25 -23.38
CA PRO A 238 5.79 -9.63 -24.69
C PRO A 238 4.41 -9.21 -25.24
N ILE A 239 4.34 -8.01 -25.78
CA ILE A 239 3.19 -7.48 -26.53
C ILE A 239 3.66 -7.26 -27.95
N TYR A 240 2.95 -7.84 -28.90
CA TYR A 240 3.21 -7.68 -30.33
C TYR A 240 2.24 -6.65 -30.89
N SER A 241 2.76 -5.56 -31.47
CA SER A 241 1.94 -4.65 -32.27
C SER A 241 1.61 -5.29 -33.62
N PRO A 242 0.50 -4.88 -34.28
CA PRO A 242 0.16 -5.34 -35.63
C PRO A 242 1.27 -5.11 -36.67
N ASN A 243 2.15 -4.15 -36.42
CA ASN A 243 3.26 -3.80 -37.31
C ASN A 243 4.52 -4.68 -37.08
N GLY A 244 4.48 -5.61 -36.13
CA GLY A 244 5.61 -6.49 -35.80
C GLY A 244 6.57 -5.91 -34.75
N ASP A 245 6.40 -4.65 -34.34
CA ASP A 245 7.17 -4.08 -33.24
C ASP A 245 6.69 -4.72 -31.93
N GLY A 246 7.59 -5.43 -31.25
CA GLY A 246 7.36 -6.01 -29.94
C GLY A 246 7.86 -5.09 -28.83
N TYR A 247 7.08 -4.94 -27.75
CA TYR A 247 7.56 -4.36 -26.50
C TYR A 247 7.16 -5.25 -25.33
N PHE A 248 7.83 -5.11 -24.19
CA PHE A 248 7.46 -5.83 -22.98
C PHE A 248 6.55 -4.97 -22.12
N TYR A 249 5.42 -5.55 -21.68
CA TYR A 249 4.78 -5.08 -20.46
C TYR A 249 5.68 -5.48 -19.29
N ASP A 250 5.99 -4.57 -18.37
CA ASP A 250 7.01 -4.80 -17.34
C ASP A 250 6.60 -5.84 -16.28
N GLY A 251 5.31 -6.16 -16.20
CA GLY A 251 4.71 -6.93 -15.12
C GLY A 251 4.41 -6.06 -13.90
N SER A 252 3.44 -6.49 -13.09
CA SER A 252 2.98 -5.73 -11.92
C SER A 252 3.99 -5.74 -10.77
N PHE A 253 4.92 -6.70 -10.72
CA PHE A 253 5.98 -6.70 -9.70
C PHE A 253 6.96 -5.56 -9.95
N GLY A 254 7.42 -5.42 -11.21
CA GLY A 254 8.44 -4.45 -11.59
C GLY A 254 7.93 -3.03 -11.82
N THR A 255 6.60 -2.89 -11.99
CA THR A 255 5.91 -1.61 -12.12
C THR A 255 4.67 -1.57 -11.24
N ARG A 256 4.63 -0.64 -10.27
CA ARG A 256 3.56 -0.54 -9.28
C ARG A 256 2.90 0.84 -9.33
N ASN A 257 1.58 0.87 -9.17
CA ASN A 257 0.78 2.10 -9.01
C ASN A 257 0.46 2.40 -7.54
N LYS A 258 0.74 1.46 -6.63
CA LYS A 258 0.71 1.65 -5.18
C LYS A 258 2.10 1.96 -4.67
N LEU A 259 2.21 2.77 -3.62
CA LEU A 259 3.49 3.06 -2.97
C LEU A 259 4.08 1.75 -2.41
N PRO A 260 5.28 1.34 -2.84
CA PRO A 260 5.98 0.23 -2.22
C PRO A 260 6.26 0.50 -0.74
N ALA A 261 6.07 -0.49 0.13
CA ALA A 261 6.36 -0.36 1.56
C ALA A 261 7.84 0.00 1.80
N GLU A 262 8.73 -0.67 1.08
CA GLU A 262 10.17 -0.44 1.14
C GLU A 262 10.64 0.55 0.06
N SER A 263 11.64 1.35 0.39
CA SER A 263 12.24 2.32 -0.55
C SER A 263 13.13 1.69 -1.64
N ALA A 264 13.55 0.45 -1.44
CA ALA A 264 14.44 -0.29 -2.33
C ALA A 264 14.29 -1.81 -2.10
N LEU A 265 14.74 -2.59 -3.09
CA LEU A 265 14.85 -4.05 -2.98
C LEU A 265 16.28 -4.50 -3.30
N SER A 266 16.74 -5.54 -2.60
CA SER A 266 18.04 -6.19 -2.77
C SER A 266 17.89 -7.41 -3.66
N PHE A 267 18.68 -7.46 -4.73
CA PHE A 267 18.62 -8.54 -5.73
C PHE A 267 19.98 -9.20 -5.85
N THR A 268 20.00 -10.53 -5.86
CA THR A 268 21.20 -11.32 -6.13
C THR A 268 21.15 -11.90 -7.54
N PHE A 269 22.13 -11.56 -8.36
CA PHE A 269 22.20 -11.97 -9.76
C PHE A 269 23.29 -13.02 -9.97
N LYS A 270 23.09 -13.89 -10.95
CA LYS A 270 24.12 -14.77 -11.50
C LYS A 270 24.15 -14.66 -13.01
N CYS A 271 25.29 -14.24 -13.53
CA CYS A 271 25.50 -13.98 -14.96
C CYS A 271 26.47 -15.01 -15.54
N GLY A 272 25.94 -16.01 -16.25
CA GLY A 272 26.76 -17.09 -16.81
C GLY A 272 27.54 -17.86 -15.73
N THR A 273 28.86 -17.92 -15.87
CA THR A 273 29.77 -18.61 -14.93
C THR A 273 30.31 -17.70 -13.83
N ALA A 274 29.99 -16.40 -13.84
CA ALA A 274 30.45 -15.47 -12.82
C ALA A 274 29.88 -15.82 -11.44
N ASN A 275 30.63 -15.45 -10.40
CA ASN A 275 30.14 -15.53 -9.02
C ASN A 275 28.88 -14.66 -8.85
N PRO A 276 27.89 -15.12 -8.08
CA PRO A 276 26.74 -14.30 -7.76
C PRO A 276 27.15 -13.01 -7.06
N PHE A 277 26.40 -11.93 -7.32
CA PHE A 277 26.60 -10.65 -6.64
C PHE A 277 25.24 -10.05 -6.28
N THR A 278 25.21 -9.27 -5.20
CA THR A 278 24.00 -8.64 -4.68
C THR A 278 24.09 -7.14 -4.83
N GLU A 279 23.00 -6.53 -5.31
CA GLU A 279 22.88 -5.08 -5.46
C GLU A 279 21.52 -4.61 -4.97
N LYS A 280 21.47 -3.39 -4.45
CA LYS A 280 20.23 -2.77 -3.95
C LYS A 280 19.70 -1.76 -4.96
N PHE A 281 18.47 -1.97 -5.41
CA PHE A 281 17.79 -1.14 -6.39
C PHE A 281 16.69 -0.30 -5.71
N PRO A 282 16.88 1.02 -5.59
CA PRO A 282 15.81 1.91 -5.15
C PRO A 282 14.63 1.91 -6.13
N TRP A 283 13.45 2.13 -5.58
CA TRP A 283 12.30 2.50 -6.39
C TRP A 283 12.49 3.91 -6.96
N THR A 284 12.15 4.07 -8.22
CA THR A 284 12.01 5.36 -8.88
C THR A 284 10.53 5.60 -9.17
N ALA A 285 10.07 6.82 -8.99
CA ALA A 285 8.70 7.19 -9.31
C ALA A 285 8.65 8.03 -10.59
N THR A 286 7.65 7.78 -11.42
CA THR A 286 7.31 8.63 -12.57
C THR A 286 5.89 9.13 -12.40
N TYR A 287 5.71 10.43 -12.52
CA TYR A 287 4.42 11.09 -12.47
C TYR A 287 3.97 11.43 -13.90
N LYS A 288 2.76 10.99 -14.29
CA LYS A 288 2.27 11.08 -15.68
C LYS A 288 1.17 12.12 -15.90
N ARG A 289 0.82 12.92 -14.88
CA ARG A 289 -0.29 13.88 -14.95
C ARG A 289 0.22 15.33 -15.05
N SER A 290 -0.71 16.29 -15.00
CA SER A 290 -0.41 17.72 -15.03
C SER A 290 0.57 18.11 -13.94
N SER A 291 1.54 18.96 -14.27
CA SER A 291 2.54 19.45 -13.31
C SER A 291 1.89 19.99 -12.04
N PHE A 292 2.49 19.65 -10.90
CA PHE A 292 2.18 20.22 -9.59
C PHE A 292 3.49 20.71 -8.97
N TYR A 293 3.41 21.62 -8.01
CA TYR A 293 4.58 22.23 -7.36
C TYR A 293 4.54 22.10 -5.84
N ASP A 294 3.40 21.69 -5.28
CA ASP A 294 3.18 21.41 -3.87
C ASP A 294 2.02 20.42 -3.67
N THR A 295 1.82 19.97 -2.43
CA THR A 295 0.73 19.06 -2.05
C THR A 295 -0.65 19.61 -2.41
N ARG A 296 -0.86 20.92 -2.30
CA ARG A 296 -2.15 21.57 -2.57
C ARG A 296 -2.49 21.51 -4.06
N SER A 297 -1.57 21.91 -4.93
CA SER A 297 -1.72 21.83 -6.39
C SER A 297 -1.84 20.39 -6.86
N TYR A 298 -1.16 19.44 -6.21
CA TYR A 298 -1.36 18.02 -6.45
C TYR A 298 -2.80 17.58 -6.13
N PHE A 299 -3.30 17.90 -4.94
CA PHE A 299 -4.65 17.55 -4.51
C PHE A 299 -5.70 18.14 -5.44
N HIS A 300 -5.59 19.42 -5.78
CA HIS A 300 -6.52 20.06 -6.71
C HIS A 300 -6.47 19.45 -8.12
N ALA A 301 -5.30 19.04 -8.60
CA ALA A 301 -5.15 18.45 -9.92
C ALA A 301 -5.62 17.00 -10.00
N ASN A 302 -5.55 16.24 -8.90
CA ASN A 302 -5.68 14.79 -8.93
C ASN A 302 -6.80 14.20 -8.07
N CYS A 303 -7.21 14.91 -7.01
CA CYS A 303 -8.07 14.39 -5.96
C CYS A 303 -9.39 15.15 -5.88
N ALA A 304 -9.34 16.49 -5.92
CA ALA A 304 -10.52 17.33 -6.00
C ALA A 304 -11.18 17.12 -7.38
N LYS A 305 -12.19 16.26 -7.44
CA LYS A 305 -13.01 16.13 -8.65
C LYS A 305 -13.63 17.49 -8.94
N SER A 306 -13.37 18.07 -10.12
CA SER A 306 -14.14 19.24 -10.52
C SER A 306 -15.61 18.82 -10.53
N SER A 307 -16.46 19.55 -9.81
CA SER A 307 -17.89 19.28 -9.61
C SER A 307 -18.71 19.28 -10.92
N GLY A 308 -18.06 19.34 -12.08
CA GLY A 308 -18.64 19.33 -13.41
C GLY A 308 -19.28 18.01 -13.84
N ILE A 309 -18.92 16.86 -13.25
CA ILE A 309 -19.49 15.55 -13.66
C ILE A 309 -20.92 15.34 -13.11
N PHE A 310 -21.28 16.02 -12.02
CA PHE A 310 -22.67 16.13 -11.55
C PHE A 310 -23.23 17.54 -11.71
N SER A 311 -22.66 18.34 -12.61
CA SER A 311 -23.34 19.52 -13.15
C SER A 311 -24.50 19.02 -14.02
N THR A 312 -25.52 18.48 -13.36
CA THR A 312 -26.89 18.69 -13.80
C THR A 312 -26.95 20.17 -14.11
N LYS A 313 -27.20 20.52 -15.39
CA LYS A 313 -27.50 21.91 -15.75
C LYS A 313 -28.54 22.36 -14.74
N LYS A 314 -28.17 23.17 -13.75
CA LYS A 314 -29.11 23.74 -12.79
C LYS A 314 -30.11 24.52 -13.63
N LYS A 315 -31.27 23.91 -13.94
CA LYS A 315 -32.45 24.69 -14.30
C LYS A 315 -32.63 25.61 -13.12
N LYS A 316 -32.42 26.91 -13.33
CA LYS A 316 -32.57 27.94 -12.29
C LYS A 316 -33.81 27.61 -11.46
N PRO A 317 -33.67 27.21 -10.19
CA PRO A 317 -34.81 27.15 -9.31
C PRO A 317 -35.31 28.58 -9.17
N LYS A 318 -36.61 28.79 -9.39
CA LYS A 318 -37.24 30.03 -8.97
C LYS A 318 -37.12 30.07 -7.45
N HIS A 319 -36.48 31.13 -6.95
CA HIS A 319 -36.27 31.43 -5.54
C HIS A 319 -37.53 31.16 -4.71
N ASN A 320 -37.38 30.38 -3.64
CA ASN A 320 -37.91 30.72 -2.33
C ASN A 320 -36.84 30.35 -1.30
N GLU A 321 -36.66 31.26 -0.34
CA GLU A 321 -35.57 31.38 0.62
C GLU A 321 -35.54 30.27 1.68
N ASP A 322 -34.43 30.30 2.44
CA ASP A 322 -34.06 29.52 3.63
C ASP A 322 -33.44 28.13 3.43
N VAL A 323 -32.13 28.13 3.14
CA VAL A 323 -31.20 27.06 3.50
C VAL A 323 -29.98 27.71 4.18
N GLN A 324 -29.68 27.29 5.42
CA GLN A 324 -28.50 27.71 6.19
C GLN A 324 -27.17 27.22 5.57
N PRO A 325 -26.05 27.92 5.78
CA PRO A 325 -24.88 27.80 4.91
C PRO A 325 -23.96 26.64 5.29
N ALA A 326 -23.58 25.85 4.29
CA ALA A 326 -22.50 24.87 4.34
C ALA A 326 -21.09 25.50 4.46
N ASP A 327 -21.03 26.83 4.60
CA ASP A 327 -19.80 27.63 4.52
C ASP A 327 -18.98 27.63 5.82
N GLU A 328 -19.58 27.26 6.96
CA GLU A 328 -18.89 27.23 8.27
C GLU A 328 -18.01 25.97 8.45
N GLU A 329 -18.44 24.82 7.93
CA GLU A 329 -17.67 23.56 7.98
C GLU A 329 -16.42 23.65 7.08
N GLU A 330 -16.58 24.21 5.87
CA GLU A 330 -15.47 24.44 4.94
C GLU A 330 -14.44 25.44 5.51
N ALA A 331 -14.88 26.44 6.27
CA ALA A 331 -13.99 27.39 6.93
C ALA A 331 -13.20 26.77 8.10
N ALA A 332 -13.81 25.86 8.85
CA ALA A 332 -13.15 25.14 9.95
C ALA A 332 -12.06 24.19 9.42
N ASP A 333 -12.36 23.44 8.37
CA ASP A 333 -11.40 22.55 7.69
C ASP A 333 -10.23 23.35 7.10
N GLN A 334 -10.52 24.51 6.50
CA GLN A 334 -9.50 25.38 5.93
C GLN A 334 -8.55 25.96 7.01
N LYS A 335 -9.06 26.22 8.22
CA LYS A 335 -8.25 26.68 9.36
C LYS A 335 -7.34 25.58 9.89
N ALA A 336 -7.88 24.38 10.13
CA ALA A 336 -7.10 23.24 10.61
C ALA A 336 -5.95 22.88 9.66
N LEU A 337 -6.21 22.97 8.35
CA LEU A 337 -5.21 22.75 7.31
C LEU A 337 -4.06 23.77 7.34
N ASN A 338 -4.37 25.05 7.60
CA ASN A 338 -3.35 26.11 7.69
C ASN A 338 -2.43 25.94 8.90
N GLU A 339 -2.96 25.46 10.03
CA GLU A 339 -2.17 25.18 11.24
C GLU A 339 -1.20 24.01 11.02
N LEU A 340 -1.64 22.95 10.32
CA LEU A 340 -0.77 21.82 9.93
C LEU A 340 0.40 22.27 9.03
N TYR A 341 0.14 23.15 8.06
CA TYR A 341 1.20 23.69 7.19
C TYR A 341 2.25 24.50 7.96
N ALA A 342 1.85 25.23 9.01
CA ALA A 342 2.78 25.96 9.86
C ALA A 342 3.71 25.00 10.63
N GLN A 343 3.16 23.89 11.13
CA GLN A 343 3.94 22.85 11.82
C GLN A 343 4.93 22.16 10.87
N LEU A 344 4.50 21.77 9.66
CA LEU A 344 5.37 21.15 8.66
C LEU A 344 6.54 22.06 8.24
N ARG A 345 6.29 23.36 8.03
CA ARG A 345 7.35 24.33 7.71
C ARG A 345 8.38 24.47 8.83
N SER A 346 7.97 24.34 10.09
CA SER A 346 8.89 24.38 11.23
C SER A 346 9.82 23.16 11.29
N LEU A 347 9.36 22.00 10.83
CA LEU A 347 10.14 20.75 10.80
C LEU A 347 11.20 20.75 9.68
N THR A 348 10.90 21.37 8.53
CA THR A 348 11.82 21.42 7.37
C THR A 348 13.02 22.35 7.58
N ILE A 349 12.94 23.29 8.53
CA ILE A 349 14.01 24.28 8.79
C ILE A 349 15.02 23.79 9.84
N SER A 350 14.76 22.68 10.54
CA SER A 350 15.60 22.20 11.65
C SER A 350 16.60 21.09 11.28
N GLN A 351 17.03 20.98 10.01
CA GLN A 351 18.20 20.15 9.68
C GLN A 351 19.49 20.95 9.89
N PRO A 352 20.39 20.54 10.81
CA PRO A 352 21.63 21.25 11.04
C PRO A 352 22.56 21.04 9.84
N THR A 353 22.98 22.14 9.23
CA THR A 353 24.10 22.15 8.29
C THR A 353 25.37 21.75 9.06
N GLY A 354 25.76 20.49 8.95
CA GLY A 354 27.01 19.98 9.52
C GLY A 354 28.20 20.79 9.00
N SER A 355 29.05 21.23 9.93
CA SER A 355 30.25 22.01 9.66
C SER A 355 31.26 21.21 8.85
N ALA A 356 31.84 21.86 7.85
CA ALA A 356 33.00 21.35 7.13
C ALA A 356 34.25 21.61 7.98
N ASP A 357 34.83 20.53 8.54
CA ASP A 357 36.17 20.56 9.11
C ASP A 357 37.20 20.06 8.09
N GLU A 358 38.15 20.95 7.84
CA GLU A 358 39.61 20.75 7.69
C GLU A 358 40.17 19.75 6.66
N ASN A 359 40.78 20.33 5.63
CA ASN A 359 41.75 19.73 4.73
C ASN A 359 43.15 19.76 5.38
N PRO A 360 43.89 18.65 5.52
CA PRO A 360 45.31 18.71 5.82
C PRO A 360 46.14 18.80 4.53
N SER A 361 47.01 19.79 4.54
CA SER A 361 48.08 20.10 3.59
C SER A 361 48.93 18.87 3.21
N THR A 362 49.10 18.66 1.91
CA THR A 362 50.11 17.77 1.33
C THR A 362 51.45 18.49 1.24
N SER A 363 52.48 17.95 1.91
CA SER A 363 53.89 18.28 1.68
C SER A 363 54.51 17.28 0.71
N THR A 364 55.21 17.81 -0.30
CA THR A 364 56.12 17.10 -1.19
C THR A 364 57.40 16.70 -0.46
N PRO A 365 58.12 15.70 -0.98
CA PRO A 365 59.57 15.83 -1.00
C PRO A 365 60.16 15.55 -2.38
N SER A 366 61.08 16.42 -2.74
CA SER A 366 62.09 16.26 -3.78
C SER A 366 63.37 15.69 -3.17
N SER A 367 63.87 14.57 -3.72
CA SER A 367 65.28 14.20 -3.95
C SER A 367 65.33 12.80 -4.56
#